data_AF-I0IJ16-F1
#
_entry.id   AF-I0IJ16-F1
#
_cell.length_a   1.000
_cell.length_b   1.000
_cell.length_c   1.000
_cell.angle_alpha   90.00
_cell.angle_beta   90.00
_cell.angle_gamma   90.00
#
_symmetry.space_group_name_H-M   'P 1'
#
loop_
_entity.id
_entity.type
_entity.pdbx_description
1 polymer ?
#
loop_
_entity_poly.entity_id
_entity_poly.type
_entity_poly.pdbx_seq_one_letter_code
_entity_poly.pdbx_strand_id
1 'polypeptide(L)'
;MVWIQLFLSNLGHVVLEAAPWLLLGLAVSGLIKVYLPAGLLQRWLGGGGVGPVFTAAVIGTPLPLCSCSVVPAALTLRRGGAGKGATVSFLVSTPENGADSIALSWALLGPFMTVARPVAAVSSAVLAGLLAGATDQREGPPLPAPAAAAAAAASGSSPPASAAASCCASGGGVAAEPAAPARPKPLEALRYAADELFGDIALWLTLGILLAALVQTLVPPGTIAGWGGGLPAMLGVMLLGVPMYLCATASTPVAAALLLAGVSPGTALVFLLAGPATNLGTIGIVRQELGGRACAAYLAGACGGALACGLLADALVSAWSIPVAAQAAAGHDMLPLWLSAGSAIVLGALLLRWALRGWMPSEAKPCRP
;
A
#
# COMPACT_ATOMS: atom_id res chain seq x y z
N MET A 1 -38.47 -0.60 2.17
CA MET A 1 -38.19 0.77 1.70
C MET A 1 -37.19 1.49 2.61
N VAL A 2 -37.42 1.55 3.93
CA VAL A 2 -36.53 2.24 4.89
C VAL A 2 -35.05 1.81 4.80
N TRP A 3 -34.77 0.51 4.77
CA TRP A 3 -33.38 -0.01 4.68
C TRP A 3 -32.65 0.39 3.40
N ILE A 4 -33.35 0.45 2.26
CA ILE A 4 -32.75 0.86 0.97
C ILE A 4 -32.44 2.36 0.99
N GLN A 5 -33.33 3.16 1.56
CA GLN A 5 -33.10 4.60 1.72
C GLN A 5 -31.93 4.88 2.66
N LEU A 6 -31.83 4.15 3.78
CA LEU A 6 -30.73 4.26 4.73
C LEU A 6 -29.39 3.84 4.10
N PHE A 7 -29.39 2.76 3.31
CA PHE A 7 -28.22 2.32 2.57
C PHE A 7 -27.76 3.37 1.55
N LEU A 8 -28.68 3.91 0.74
CA LEU A 8 -28.36 4.93 -0.26
C LEU A 8 -27.86 6.23 0.39
N SER A 9 -28.41 6.63 1.53
CA SER A 9 -27.92 7.81 2.27
C SER A 9 -26.51 7.58 2.80
N ASN A 10 -26.27 6.45 3.47
CA ASN A 10 -24.95 6.11 3.99
C ASN A 10 -23.92 5.99 2.88
N LEU A 11 -24.29 5.39 1.74
CA LEU A 11 -23.45 5.30 0.55
C LEU A 11 -23.06 6.68 0.02
N GLY A 12 -24.03 7.60 -0.08
CA GLY A 12 -23.78 8.98 -0.50
C GLY A 12 -22.81 9.73 0.43
N HIS A 13 -22.99 9.58 1.75
CA HIS A 13 -22.10 10.14 2.76
C HIS A 13 -20.66 9.62 2.62
N VAL A 14 -20.49 8.30 2.57
CA VAL A 14 -19.17 7.66 2.41
C VAL A 14 -18.47 8.11 1.12
N VAL A 15 -19.21 8.24 0.01
CA VAL A 15 -18.64 8.71 -1.27
C VAL A 15 -18.20 10.17 -1.20
N LEU A 16 -19.06 11.05 -0.67
CA LEU A 16 -18.76 12.49 -0.57
C LEU A 16 -17.55 12.76 0.33
N GLU A 17 -17.40 11.99 1.40
CA GLU A 17 -16.28 12.09 2.32
C GLU A 17 -15.00 11.50 1.73
N ALA A 18 -15.06 10.33 1.09
CA ALA A 18 -13.85 9.67 0.57
C ALA A 18 -13.30 10.33 -0.70
N ALA A 19 -14.15 10.89 -1.56
CA ALA A 19 -13.76 11.38 -2.88
C ALA A 19 -12.65 12.44 -2.91
N PRO A 20 -12.65 13.52 -2.10
CA PRO A 20 -11.61 14.54 -2.17
C PRO A 20 -10.24 13.98 -1.78
N TRP A 21 -10.21 13.10 -0.78
CA TRP A 21 -8.99 12.49 -0.27
C TRP A 21 -8.44 11.41 -1.22
N LEU A 22 -9.32 10.62 -1.84
CA LEU A 22 -8.93 9.67 -2.87
C LEU A 22 -8.30 10.37 -4.08
N LEU A 23 -8.90 11.46 -4.55
CA LEU A 23 -8.34 12.25 -5.66
C LEU A 23 -7.01 12.90 -5.27
N LEU A 24 -6.89 13.43 -4.05
CA LEU A 24 -5.63 13.96 -3.53
C LEU A 24 -4.55 12.87 -3.50
N GLY A 25 -4.88 11.70 -2.96
CA GLY A 25 -3.98 10.55 -2.90
C GLY A 25 -3.51 10.08 -4.27
N LEU A 26 -4.43 9.96 -5.23
CA LEU A 26 -4.13 9.65 -6.63
C LEU A 26 -3.21 10.70 -7.26
N ALA A 27 -3.49 11.99 -7.04
CA ALA A 27 -2.67 13.09 -7.56
C ALA A 27 -1.24 13.07 -6.99
N VAL A 28 -1.10 12.92 -5.68
CA VAL A 28 0.21 12.80 -5.01
C VAL A 28 0.96 11.57 -5.50
N SER A 29 0.26 10.44 -5.66
CA SER A 29 0.87 9.20 -6.15
C SER A 29 1.37 9.31 -7.59
N GLY A 30 0.62 10.00 -8.45
CA GLY A 30 1.05 10.34 -9.81
C GLY A 30 2.29 11.23 -9.82
N LEU A 31 2.36 12.19 -8.88
CA LEU A 31 3.52 13.05 -8.72
C LEU A 31 4.74 12.23 -8.28
N ILE A 32 4.60 11.39 -7.26
CA ILE A 32 5.70 10.54 -6.76
C ILE A 32 6.27 9.68 -7.89
N LYS A 33 5.43 9.06 -8.75
CA LYS A 33 5.94 8.27 -9.89
C LYS A 33 6.83 9.08 -10.84
N VAL A 34 6.46 10.32 -11.14
CA VAL A 34 7.21 11.17 -12.08
C VAL A 34 8.50 11.72 -11.47
N TYR A 35 8.51 11.95 -10.15
CA TYR A 35 9.65 12.55 -9.45
C TYR A 35 10.58 11.54 -8.76
N LEU A 36 10.23 10.25 -8.70
CA LEU A 36 11.04 9.22 -8.05
C LEU A 36 11.90 8.45 -9.07
N PRO A 37 13.21 8.75 -9.17
CA PRO A 37 14.10 8.05 -10.09
C PRO A 37 14.41 6.61 -9.61
N ALA A 38 14.20 5.63 -10.48
CA ALA A 38 14.42 4.20 -10.18
C ALA A 38 15.86 3.87 -9.70
N GLY A 39 16.86 4.66 -10.11
CA GLY A 39 18.26 4.47 -9.70
C GLY A 39 18.55 4.82 -8.24
N LEU A 40 17.68 5.61 -7.59
CA LEU A 40 17.83 5.95 -6.17
C LEU A 40 17.54 4.75 -5.25
N LEU A 41 16.60 3.89 -5.66
CA LEU A 41 16.14 2.76 -4.89
C LEU A 41 17.21 1.65 -4.79
N GLN A 42 17.90 1.36 -5.89
CA GLN A 42 18.92 0.30 -5.92
C GLN A 42 20.18 0.63 -5.09
N ARG A 43 20.52 1.91 -4.94
CA ARG A 43 21.74 2.33 -4.22
C ARG A 43 21.55 2.38 -2.69
N TRP A 44 20.31 2.51 -2.22
CA TRP A 44 19.98 2.67 -0.79
C TRP A 44 19.53 1.37 -0.10
N LEU A 45 19.14 0.35 -0.86
CA LEU A 45 18.62 -0.92 -0.32
C LEU A 45 19.58 -2.11 -0.50
N GLY A 46 20.82 -1.88 -0.94
CA GLY A 46 21.86 -2.92 -1.06
C GLY A 46 22.58 -3.18 0.28
N GLY A 47 22.73 -4.46 0.64
CA GLY A 47 23.49 -4.90 1.82
C GLY A 47 22.70 -5.80 2.79
N GLY A 48 23.41 -6.38 3.75
CA GLY A 48 22.86 -7.17 4.85
C GLY A 48 22.94 -6.42 6.19
N GLY A 49 22.00 -6.67 7.10
CA GLY A 49 21.99 -6.10 8.45
C GLY A 49 20.78 -5.22 8.75
N VAL A 50 20.79 -4.59 9.93
CA VAL A 50 19.66 -3.81 10.48
C VAL A 50 19.44 -2.49 9.72
N GLY A 51 20.51 -1.85 9.25
CA GLY A 51 20.45 -0.58 8.53
C GLY A 51 19.60 -0.64 7.25
N PRO A 52 19.91 -1.54 6.29
CA PRO A 52 19.11 -1.71 5.08
C PRO A 52 17.64 -2.09 5.34
N VAL A 53 17.37 -2.84 6.42
CA VAL A 53 16.00 -3.19 6.83
C VAL A 53 15.21 -1.95 7.23
N PHE A 54 15.79 -1.08 8.05
CA PHE A 54 15.14 0.17 8.47
C PHE A 54 14.95 1.12 7.28
N THR A 55 16.00 1.31 6.48
CA THR A 55 15.95 2.15 5.27
C THR A 55 14.87 1.68 4.30
N ALA A 56 14.73 0.36 4.12
CA ALA A 56 13.69 -0.24 3.28
C ALA A 56 12.26 0.07 3.77
N ALA A 57 12.01 0.01 5.09
CA ALA A 57 10.70 0.36 5.65
C ALA A 57 10.37 1.85 5.45
N VAL A 58 11.32 2.73 5.78
CA VAL A 58 11.12 4.18 5.67
C VAL A 58 10.91 4.61 4.22
N ILE A 59 11.66 4.03 3.28
CA ILE A 59 11.47 4.31 1.86
C ILE A 59 10.17 3.72 1.32
N GLY A 60 9.73 2.56 1.81
CA GLY A 60 8.45 1.95 1.43
C GLY A 60 7.24 2.79 1.84
N THR A 61 7.30 3.42 3.02
CA THR A 61 6.18 4.17 3.62
C THR A 61 5.52 5.24 2.73
N PRO A 62 6.26 6.12 2.02
CA PRO A 62 5.64 7.09 1.12
C PRO A 62 5.23 6.53 -0.24
N LEU A 63 5.63 5.29 -0.58
CA LEU A 63 5.40 4.76 -1.93
C LEU A 63 3.98 4.24 -2.08
N PRO A 64 3.24 4.68 -3.11
CA PRO A 64 1.88 4.24 -3.35
C PRO A 64 1.86 2.91 -4.12
N LEU A 65 2.59 1.90 -3.64
CA LEU A 65 2.54 0.57 -4.25
C LEU A 65 1.48 -0.27 -3.53
N CYS A 66 0.41 -0.60 -4.26
CA CYS A 66 -0.58 -1.55 -3.78
C CYS A 66 0.04 -2.95 -3.64
N SER A 67 -0.64 -3.82 -2.89
CA SER A 67 -0.24 -5.22 -2.68
C SER A 67 0.03 -6.02 -3.97
N CYS A 68 -0.59 -5.63 -5.09
CA CYS A 68 -0.34 -6.20 -6.43
C CYS A 68 1.02 -5.81 -7.01
N SER A 69 1.43 -4.54 -6.83
CA SER A 69 2.63 -3.97 -7.49
C SER A 69 3.86 -3.98 -6.60
N VAL A 70 3.69 -4.12 -5.28
CA VAL A 70 4.82 -4.25 -4.35
C VAL A 70 5.59 -5.55 -4.58
N VAL A 71 4.93 -6.65 -5.00
CA VAL A 71 5.60 -7.94 -5.14
C VAL A 71 6.65 -7.93 -6.26
N PRO A 72 6.35 -7.51 -7.51
CA PRO A 72 7.38 -7.36 -8.53
C PRO A 72 8.50 -6.41 -8.10
N ALA A 73 8.18 -5.29 -7.44
CA ALA A 73 9.17 -4.33 -6.96
C ALA A 73 10.09 -4.92 -5.87
N ALA A 74 9.55 -5.71 -4.94
CA ALA A 74 10.32 -6.41 -3.93
C ALA A 74 11.21 -7.49 -4.56
N LEU A 75 10.73 -8.19 -5.59
CA LEU A 75 11.52 -9.18 -6.31
C LEU A 75 12.64 -8.58 -7.16
N THR A 76 12.42 -7.44 -7.82
CA THR A 76 13.50 -6.74 -8.53
C THR A 76 14.58 -6.27 -7.57
N LEU A 77 14.18 -5.78 -6.40
CA LEU A 77 15.09 -5.42 -5.32
C LEU A 77 15.90 -6.63 -4.82
N ARG A 78 15.23 -7.77 -4.60
CA ARG A 78 15.85 -9.04 -4.20
C ARG A 78 16.86 -9.53 -5.25
N ARG A 79 16.47 -9.56 -6.52
CA ARG A 79 17.33 -9.96 -7.65
C ARG A 79 18.48 -8.97 -7.88
N GLY A 80 18.30 -7.71 -7.49
CA GLY A 80 19.34 -6.68 -7.45
C GLY A 80 20.33 -6.79 -6.28
N GLY A 81 20.21 -7.82 -5.44
CA GLY A 81 21.18 -8.12 -4.37
C GLY A 81 20.77 -7.65 -2.97
N ALA A 82 19.52 -7.23 -2.75
CA ALA A 82 19.03 -6.95 -1.40
C ALA A 82 18.84 -8.23 -0.57
N GLY A 83 19.25 -8.18 0.71
CA GLY A 83 19.10 -9.29 1.65
C GLY A 83 17.63 -9.61 1.99
N LYS A 84 17.37 -10.80 2.55
CA LYS A 84 15.97 -11.26 2.80
C LYS A 84 15.19 -10.27 3.66
N GLY A 85 15.86 -9.72 4.67
CA GLY A 85 15.25 -8.78 5.59
C GLY A 85 14.88 -7.44 4.95
N ALA A 86 15.74 -6.85 4.13
CA ALA A 86 15.44 -5.59 3.45
C ALA A 86 14.29 -5.75 2.45
N THR A 87 14.27 -6.86 1.71
CA THR A 87 13.16 -7.22 0.82
C THR A 87 11.84 -7.35 1.56
N VAL A 88 11.82 -8.09 2.68
CA VAL A 88 10.60 -8.29 3.48
C VAL A 88 10.13 -6.97 4.12
N SER A 89 11.05 -6.18 4.65
CA SER A 89 10.73 -4.87 5.24
C SER A 89 10.07 -3.92 4.23
N PHE A 90 10.62 -3.84 3.02
CA PHE A 90 10.02 -3.09 1.92
C PHE A 90 8.64 -3.65 1.54
N LEU A 91 8.53 -4.97 1.43
CA LEU A 91 7.29 -5.66 1.04
C LEU A 91 6.16 -5.44 2.05
N VAL A 92 6.47 -5.36 3.34
CA VAL A 92 5.50 -5.11 4.42
C VAL A 92 5.13 -3.64 4.51
N SER A 93 6.10 -2.73 4.55
CA SER A 93 5.84 -1.31 4.82
C SER A 93 5.08 -0.60 3.70
N THR A 94 5.34 -0.99 2.45
CA THR A 94 4.79 -0.29 1.28
C THR A 94 3.27 -0.47 1.07
N PRO A 95 2.66 -1.65 1.27
CA PRO A 95 1.21 -1.77 1.18
C PRO A 95 0.47 -1.31 2.44
N GLU A 96 1.15 -1.22 3.61
CA GLU A 96 0.57 -0.74 4.87
C GLU A 96 0.36 0.78 4.91
N ASN A 97 1.32 1.51 4.31
CA ASN A 97 1.36 2.96 4.26
C ASN A 97 1.39 3.46 2.81
N GLY A 98 0.99 4.70 2.63
CA GLY A 98 1.10 5.42 1.36
C GLY A 98 0.71 6.86 1.59
N ALA A 99 1.20 7.77 0.76
CA ALA A 99 0.84 9.18 0.90
C ALA A 99 -0.70 9.40 0.83
N ASP A 100 -1.38 8.58 0.02
CA ASP A 100 -2.83 8.52 -0.10
C ASP A 100 -3.52 8.00 1.17
N SER A 101 -3.03 6.90 1.74
CA SER A 101 -3.62 6.30 2.94
C SER A 101 -3.38 7.13 4.20
N ILE A 102 -2.26 7.86 4.28
CA ILE A 102 -1.96 8.82 5.36
C ILE A 102 -2.94 9.99 5.30
N ALA A 103 -3.17 10.55 4.10
CA ALA A 103 -4.14 11.61 3.90
C ALA A 103 -5.57 11.16 4.26
N LEU A 104 -5.96 9.95 3.84
CA LEU A 104 -7.25 9.35 4.21
C LEU A 104 -7.36 9.06 5.71
N SER A 105 -6.27 8.66 6.36
CA SER A 105 -6.26 8.40 7.80
C SER A 105 -6.48 9.70 8.58
N TRP A 106 -5.90 10.82 8.12
CA TRP A 106 -6.15 12.12 8.73
C TRP A 106 -7.62 12.51 8.67
N ALA A 107 -8.23 12.27 7.51
CA ALA A 107 -9.63 12.56 7.26
C ALA A 107 -10.59 11.70 8.08
N LEU A 108 -10.37 10.39 8.11
CA LEU A 108 -11.37 9.43 8.58
C LEU A 108 -11.11 8.91 10.00
N LEU A 109 -9.84 8.86 10.42
CA LEU A 109 -9.42 8.23 11.67
C LEU A 109 -8.88 9.25 12.69
N GLY A 110 -8.63 10.48 12.26
CA GLY A 110 -8.13 11.56 13.09
C GLY A 110 -6.60 11.56 13.28
N PRO A 111 -6.07 12.59 13.97
CA PRO A 111 -4.63 12.84 14.06
C PRO A 111 -3.86 11.73 14.80
N PHE A 112 -4.46 11.12 15.84
CA PHE A 112 -3.80 10.05 16.58
C PHE A 112 -3.50 8.84 15.69
N MET A 113 -4.52 8.32 15.00
CA MET A 113 -4.38 7.18 14.10
C MET A 113 -3.49 7.49 12.90
N THR A 114 -3.49 8.74 12.43
CA THR A 114 -2.65 9.18 11.30
C THR A 114 -1.17 9.10 11.60
N VAL A 115 -0.77 9.34 12.85
CA VAL A 115 0.64 9.20 13.28
C VAL A 115 0.92 7.78 13.73
N ALA A 116 -0.01 7.16 14.47
CA ALA A 116 0.15 5.81 14.97
C ALA A 116 0.32 4.79 13.83
N ARG A 117 -0.42 4.95 12.72
CA ARG A 117 -0.37 4.02 11.59
C ARG A 117 1.02 3.97 10.91
N PRO A 118 1.62 5.07 10.44
CA PRO A 118 2.95 5.02 9.83
C PRO A 118 4.03 4.51 10.78
N VAL A 119 3.99 4.92 12.04
CA VAL A 119 4.96 4.47 13.05
C VAL A 119 4.82 2.98 13.30
N ALA A 120 3.59 2.49 13.49
CA ALA A 120 3.32 1.08 13.67
C ALA A 120 3.76 0.26 12.46
N ALA A 121 3.45 0.73 11.25
CA ALA A 121 3.80 0.06 9.99
C ALA A 121 5.32 -0.02 9.76
N VAL A 122 6.06 1.05 10.04
CA VAL A 122 7.53 1.00 10.00
C VAL A 122 8.05 0.02 11.05
N SER A 123 7.49 0.01 12.25
CA SER A 123 7.95 -0.90 13.31
C SER A 123 7.62 -2.38 13.03
N SER A 124 6.43 -2.71 12.50
CA SER A 124 6.05 -4.06 12.09
C SER A 124 6.88 -4.54 10.91
N ALA A 125 7.12 -3.67 9.93
CA ALA A 125 7.97 -3.96 8.78
C ALA A 125 9.41 -4.24 9.17
N VAL A 126 9.98 -3.43 10.08
CA VAL A 126 11.33 -3.64 10.61
C VAL A 126 11.39 -4.96 11.37
N LEU A 127 10.39 -5.26 12.22
CA LEU A 127 10.35 -6.52 12.96
C LEU A 127 10.28 -7.73 12.01
N ALA A 128 9.38 -7.70 11.02
CA ALA A 128 9.26 -8.74 9.99
C ALA A 128 10.54 -8.89 9.17
N GLY A 129 11.16 -7.78 8.77
CA GLY A 129 12.42 -7.76 8.05
C GLY A 129 13.58 -8.33 8.86
N LEU A 130 13.70 -7.98 10.14
CA LEU A 130 14.74 -8.52 11.02
C LEU A 130 14.57 -10.03 11.26
N LEU A 131 13.33 -10.48 11.50
CA LEU A 131 13.04 -11.91 11.69
C LEU A 131 13.30 -12.71 10.41
N ALA A 132 12.87 -12.20 9.25
CA ALA A 132 13.16 -12.84 7.96
C ALA A 132 14.66 -12.81 7.63
N GLY A 133 15.35 -11.71 7.93
CA GLY A 133 16.80 -11.59 7.78
C GLY A 133 17.59 -12.51 8.71
N ALA A 134 17.08 -12.84 9.90
CA ALA A 134 17.71 -13.83 10.78
C ALA A 134 17.64 -15.27 10.21
N THR A 135 16.78 -15.52 9.23
CA THR A 135 16.73 -16.81 8.52
C THR A 135 17.76 -16.91 7.39
N ASP A 136 18.50 -15.83 7.10
CA ASP A 136 19.61 -15.80 6.16
C ASP A 136 20.86 -16.42 6.81
N GLN A 137 21.02 -17.73 6.65
CA GLN A 137 22.25 -18.44 6.99
C GLN A 137 23.23 -18.30 5.81
N ARG A 138 24.21 -17.39 5.93
CA ARG A 138 25.40 -17.26 5.06
C ARG A 138 25.12 -17.01 3.56
N GLU A 139 24.89 -15.75 3.19
CA GLU A 139 25.40 -15.23 1.91
C GLU A 139 26.46 -14.17 2.25
N GLY A 140 27.57 -14.20 1.51
CA GLY A 140 28.82 -13.49 1.81
C GLY A 140 28.71 -11.96 1.78
N PRO A 141 29.85 -11.25 1.84
CA PRO A 141 29.88 -9.79 1.85
C PRO A 141 29.00 -9.21 0.74
N PRO A 142 28.37 -8.03 0.98
CA PRO A 142 27.51 -7.39 -0.01
C PRO A 142 28.21 -7.41 -1.38
N LEU A 143 27.54 -7.96 -2.40
CA LEU A 143 28.05 -7.86 -3.76
C LEU A 143 28.29 -6.37 -4.03
N PRO A 144 29.50 -5.98 -4.45
CA PRO A 144 29.81 -4.58 -4.70
C PRO A 144 28.80 -4.06 -5.70
N ALA A 145 28.21 -2.90 -5.37
CA ALA A 145 27.33 -2.16 -6.28
C ALA A 145 28.00 -2.13 -7.67
N PRO A 146 27.28 -2.42 -8.76
CA PRO A 146 27.89 -2.49 -10.08
C PRO A 146 28.53 -1.13 -10.41
N ALA A 147 29.86 -1.08 -10.39
CA ALA A 147 30.69 0.06 -10.78
C ALA A 147 30.69 0.31 -12.30
N ALA A 148 29.72 -0.24 -13.04
CA ALA A 148 29.70 -0.28 -14.50
C ALA A 148 28.82 0.81 -15.14
N ALA A 149 28.60 1.95 -14.48
CA ALA A 149 27.90 3.10 -15.08
C ALA A 149 28.77 4.37 -15.18
N ALA A 150 30.08 4.28 -14.92
CA ALA A 150 30.98 5.44 -14.92
C ALA A 150 31.95 5.50 -16.12
N ALA A 151 31.88 4.59 -17.10
CA ALA A 151 32.92 4.50 -18.14
C ALA A 151 32.40 4.32 -19.59
N ALA A 152 31.32 4.99 -19.97
CA ALA A 152 30.92 5.08 -21.38
C ALA A 152 30.39 6.47 -21.75
N ALA A 153 31.20 7.48 -21.50
CA ALA A 153 31.06 8.82 -22.07
C ALA A 153 32.41 9.22 -22.69
N ALA A 154 32.72 8.69 -23.88
CA ALA A 154 33.68 9.30 -24.82
C ALA A 154 33.65 8.59 -26.18
N SER A 155 33.35 9.36 -27.24
CA SER A 155 33.56 9.09 -28.69
C SER A 155 32.86 7.87 -29.30
N GLY A 156 32.20 7.88 -30.47
CA GLY A 156 32.22 8.76 -31.64
C GLY A 156 32.12 7.85 -32.89
N SER A 157 31.23 8.18 -33.83
CA SER A 157 31.07 7.62 -35.20
C SER A 157 30.48 6.20 -35.43
N SER A 158 29.48 6.15 -36.33
CA SER A 158 28.85 4.98 -36.98
C SER A 158 29.54 4.66 -38.34
N PRO A 159 29.05 3.72 -39.19
CA PRO A 159 28.90 2.24 -39.15
C PRO A 159 29.71 1.60 -40.35
N PRO A 160 29.50 0.35 -40.92
CA PRO A 160 28.36 -0.58 -40.82
C PRO A 160 28.58 -2.12 -40.83
N ALA A 161 27.44 -2.81 -40.62
CA ALA A 161 26.96 -4.05 -41.26
C ALA A 161 27.29 -5.45 -40.67
N SER A 162 26.19 -6.22 -40.61
CA SER A 162 26.05 -7.67 -40.90
C SER A 162 26.14 -8.70 -39.75
N ALA A 163 24.93 -9.10 -39.32
CA ALA A 163 24.40 -10.47 -39.27
C ALA A 163 24.92 -11.52 -38.27
N ALA A 164 23.93 -12.31 -37.82
CA ALA A 164 23.95 -13.67 -37.26
C ALA A 164 24.05 -13.83 -35.73
N ALA A 165 22.86 -13.97 -35.14
CA ALA A 165 22.44 -15.01 -34.19
C ALA A 165 23.48 -15.65 -33.25
N SER A 166 23.33 -15.39 -31.95
CA SER A 166 23.53 -16.41 -30.90
C SER A 166 22.80 -16.01 -29.62
N CYS A 167 21.99 -16.94 -29.14
CA CYS A 167 21.17 -16.92 -27.95
C CYS A 167 21.97 -16.65 -26.65
N CYS A 168 21.29 -16.04 -25.68
CA CYS A 168 21.63 -16.00 -24.25
C CYS A 168 22.77 -15.08 -23.81
N ALA A 169 22.45 -13.80 -23.64
CA ALA A 169 23.07 -12.93 -22.62
C ALA A 169 21.94 -12.15 -21.90
N SER A 170 21.30 -12.78 -20.93
CA SER A 170 20.25 -12.21 -20.10
C SER A 170 20.83 -11.24 -19.06
N GLY A 171 21.16 -10.03 -19.52
CA GLY A 171 21.36 -8.85 -18.67
C GLY A 171 20.07 -8.04 -18.61
N GLY A 172 19.17 -8.40 -17.69
CA GLY A 172 17.89 -7.73 -17.49
C GLY A 172 18.05 -6.36 -16.82
N GLY A 173 18.51 -5.36 -17.59
CA GLY A 173 18.34 -3.96 -17.24
C GLY A 173 16.85 -3.63 -17.18
N VAL A 174 16.46 -2.83 -16.18
CA VAL A 174 15.12 -2.26 -16.05
C VAL A 174 14.74 -1.63 -17.39
N ALA A 175 13.80 -2.25 -18.11
CA ALA A 175 13.37 -1.78 -19.41
C ALA A 175 12.76 -0.37 -19.24
N ALA A 176 13.46 0.63 -19.77
CA ALA A 176 12.87 1.93 -20.05
C ALA A 176 11.87 1.75 -21.19
N GLU A 177 10.59 2.02 -20.93
CA GLU A 177 9.54 1.99 -21.95
C GLU A 177 9.77 3.13 -22.97
N PRO A 178 9.44 2.96 -24.28
CA PRO A 178 9.81 3.91 -25.33
C PRO A 178 9.09 5.25 -25.19
N ALA A 179 9.79 6.34 -25.49
CA ALA A 179 9.29 7.71 -25.42
C ALA A 179 8.12 7.96 -26.39
N ALA A 180 6.91 8.01 -25.86
CA ALA A 180 5.74 8.64 -26.48
C ALA A 180 5.88 10.19 -26.43
N PRO A 181 5.18 10.98 -27.27
CA PRO A 181 5.51 12.39 -27.51
C PRO A 181 5.50 13.21 -26.21
N ALA A 182 6.50 14.08 -26.07
CA ALA A 182 6.78 14.86 -24.87
C ALA A 182 5.56 15.68 -24.40
N ARG A 183 4.83 15.12 -23.44
CA ARG A 183 3.78 15.81 -22.69
C ARG A 183 4.40 16.48 -21.47
N PRO A 184 3.82 17.58 -20.95
CA PRO A 184 4.33 18.18 -19.74
C PRO A 184 4.24 17.18 -18.58
N LYS A 185 5.32 17.04 -17.80
CA LYS A 185 5.47 16.13 -16.65
C LYS A 185 4.23 16.05 -15.72
N PRO A 186 3.53 17.15 -15.35
CA PRO A 186 2.33 17.06 -14.51
C PRO A 186 1.13 16.40 -15.21
N LEU A 187 1.00 16.52 -16.53
CA LEU A 187 -0.11 15.90 -17.27
C LEU A 187 0.09 14.39 -17.40
N GLU A 188 1.34 13.95 -17.48
CA GLU A 188 1.70 12.54 -17.43
C GLU A 188 1.43 11.93 -16.05
N ALA A 189 1.81 12.64 -14.97
CA ALA A 189 1.45 12.27 -13.60
C ALA A 189 -0.07 12.12 -13.42
N LEU A 190 -0.85 13.09 -13.89
CA LEU A 190 -2.31 13.07 -13.77
C LEU A 190 -2.95 11.95 -14.59
N ARG A 191 -2.44 11.69 -15.80
CA ARG A 191 -2.94 10.59 -16.63
C ARG A 191 -2.62 9.23 -16.01
N TYR A 192 -1.41 9.06 -15.49
CA TYR A 192 -1.04 7.83 -14.77
C TYR A 192 -1.96 7.58 -13.59
N ALA A 193 -2.20 8.62 -12.77
CA ALA A 193 -3.11 8.55 -11.63
C ALA A 193 -4.54 8.16 -12.07
N ALA A 194 -5.05 8.75 -13.15
CA ALA A 194 -6.43 8.58 -13.59
C ALA A 194 -6.71 7.30 -14.42
N ASP A 195 -5.74 6.82 -15.21
CA ASP A 195 -5.93 5.63 -16.05
C ASP A 195 -5.39 4.36 -15.38
N GLU A 196 -4.11 4.36 -14.98
CA GLU A 196 -3.40 3.14 -14.55
C GLU A 196 -3.66 2.90 -13.05
N LEU A 197 -3.34 3.87 -12.20
CA LEU A 197 -3.46 3.72 -10.75
C LEU A 197 -4.92 3.59 -10.30
N PHE A 198 -5.81 4.45 -10.83
CA PHE A 198 -7.24 4.36 -10.53
C PHE A 198 -7.87 3.07 -11.07
N GLY A 199 -7.48 2.64 -12.27
CA GLY A 199 -7.98 1.41 -12.87
C GLY A 199 -7.70 0.17 -12.02
N ASP A 200 -6.51 0.10 -11.43
CA ASP A 200 -6.08 -1.01 -10.56
C ASP A 200 -6.88 -1.09 -9.26
N ILE A 201 -7.31 0.06 -8.71
CA ILE A 201 -8.03 0.12 -7.43
C ILE A 201 -9.56 0.24 -7.58
N ALA A 202 -10.10 0.64 -8.74
CA ALA A 202 -11.50 1.03 -8.92
C ALA A 202 -12.51 -0.04 -8.48
N LEU A 203 -12.27 -1.30 -8.83
CA LEU A 203 -13.14 -2.41 -8.41
C LEU A 203 -13.13 -2.59 -6.89
N TRP A 204 -11.94 -2.65 -6.29
CA TRP A 204 -11.80 -2.88 -4.85
C TRP A 204 -12.31 -1.68 -4.05
N LEU A 205 -12.08 -0.48 -4.56
CA LEU A 205 -12.61 0.77 -4.01
C LEU A 205 -14.14 0.78 -4.00
N THR A 206 -14.77 0.41 -5.13
CA THR A 206 -16.24 0.33 -5.20
C THR A 206 -16.80 -0.72 -4.24
N LEU A 207 -16.20 -1.92 -4.19
CA LEU A 207 -16.58 -2.95 -3.23
C LEU A 207 -16.40 -2.49 -1.77
N GLY A 208 -15.30 -1.80 -1.46
CA GLY A 208 -15.03 -1.27 -0.12
C GLY A 208 -16.03 -0.20 0.31
N ILE A 209 -16.38 0.72 -0.59
CA ILE A 209 -17.38 1.77 -0.34
C ILE A 209 -18.79 1.15 -0.16
N LEU A 210 -19.15 0.17 -0.99
CA LEU A 210 -20.43 -0.55 -0.86
C LEU A 210 -20.50 -1.32 0.46
N LEU A 211 -19.42 -2.01 0.83
CA LEU A 211 -19.33 -2.73 2.10
C LEU A 211 -19.39 -1.79 3.29
N ALA A 212 -18.69 -0.65 3.25
CA ALA A 212 -18.73 0.35 4.31
C ALA A 212 -20.15 0.90 4.51
N ALA A 213 -20.83 1.27 3.42
CA ALA A 213 -22.23 1.70 3.46
C ALA A 213 -23.15 0.59 3.99
N LEU A 214 -22.90 -0.66 3.61
CA LEU A 214 -23.67 -1.82 4.07
C LEU A 214 -23.48 -2.05 5.56
N VAL A 215 -22.24 -2.00 6.06
CA VAL A 215 -21.93 -2.15 7.49
C VAL A 215 -22.55 -1.03 8.31
N GLN A 216 -22.43 0.23 7.88
CA GLN A 216 -23.08 1.37 8.54
C GLN A 216 -24.61 1.24 8.56
N THR A 217 -25.18 0.55 7.57
CA THR A 217 -26.62 0.30 7.51
C THR A 217 -27.03 -0.87 8.41
N LEU A 218 -26.28 -1.97 8.41
CA LEU A 218 -26.65 -3.22 9.10
C LEU A 218 -26.20 -3.29 10.55
N VAL A 219 -25.21 -2.50 10.96
CA VAL A 219 -24.59 -2.55 12.29
C VAL A 219 -24.93 -1.28 13.07
N PRO A 220 -25.92 -1.32 13.98
CA PRO A 220 -26.23 -0.19 14.84
C PRO A 220 -25.05 0.17 15.76
N PRO A 221 -24.78 1.47 16.00
CA PRO A 221 -23.73 1.90 16.90
C PRO A 221 -23.98 1.33 18.31
N GLY A 222 -23.00 0.60 18.85
CA GLY A 222 -23.05 -0.02 20.19
C GLY A 222 -23.19 -1.54 20.21
N THR A 223 -23.53 -2.19 19.10
CA THR A 223 -23.59 -3.66 19.01
C THR A 223 -22.23 -4.34 19.25
N ILE A 224 -21.13 -3.66 18.93
CA ILE A 224 -19.76 -4.18 19.05
C ILE A 224 -19.05 -3.67 20.32
N ALA A 225 -19.68 -2.79 21.11
CA ALA A 225 -19.03 -2.08 22.23
C ALA A 225 -18.48 -3.00 23.35
N GLY A 226 -18.91 -4.26 23.44
CA GLY A 226 -18.35 -5.27 24.36
C GLY A 226 -17.35 -6.26 23.75
N TRP A 227 -17.27 -6.33 22.41
CA TRP A 227 -16.51 -7.35 21.68
C TRP A 227 -15.43 -6.74 20.76
N GLY A 228 -15.41 -5.42 20.63
CA GLY A 228 -14.53 -4.69 19.73
C GLY A 228 -13.13 -4.41 20.26
N GLY A 229 -12.80 -4.81 21.49
CA GLY A 229 -11.52 -4.52 22.14
C GLY A 229 -10.79 -5.75 22.66
N GLY A 230 -9.48 -5.58 22.89
CA GLY A 230 -8.63 -6.61 23.46
C GLY A 230 -8.15 -7.67 22.47
N LEU A 231 -7.35 -8.61 22.98
CA LEU A 231 -6.65 -9.59 22.15
C LEU A 231 -7.58 -10.46 21.28
N PRO A 232 -8.76 -10.94 21.75
CA PRO A 232 -9.66 -11.74 20.91
C PRO A 232 -10.18 -10.98 19.69
N ALA A 233 -10.51 -9.69 19.86
CA ALA A 233 -10.98 -8.83 18.78
C ALA A 233 -9.87 -8.61 17.74
N MET A 234 -8.64 -8.31 18.21
CA MET A 234 -7.45 -8.15 17.37
C MET A 234 -7.14 -9.42 16.55
N LEU A 235 -7.22 -10.59 17.18
CA LEU A 235 -7.02 -11.87 16.49
C LEU A 235 -8.13 -12.14 15.47
N GLY A 236 -9.38 -11.82 15.79
CA GLY A 236 -10.52 -11.97 14.89
C GLY A 236 -10.38 -11.13 13.62
N VAL A 237 -10.12 -9.83 13.76
CA VAL A 237 -9.95 -8.93 12.59
C VAL A 237 -8.68 -9.25 11.80
N MET A 238 -7.62 -9.72 12.45
CA MET A 238 -6.41 -10.17 11.76
C MET A 238 -6.67 -11.44 10.96
N LEU A 239 -7.36 -12.42 11.53
CA LEU A 239 -7.69 -13.67 10.83
C LEU A 239 -8.53 -13.39 9.58
N LEU A 240 -9.44 -12.41 9.65
CA LEU A 240 -10.20 -11.94 8.51
C LEU A 240 -9.35 -11.12 7.54
N GLY A 241 -8.41 -10.30 8.03
CA GLY A 241 -7.54 -9.44 7.23
C GLY A 241 -6.49 -10.20 6.43
N VAL A 242 -5.81 -11.18 7.04
CA VAL A 242 -4.68 -11.92 6.44
C VAL A 242 -4.94 -12.59 5.08
N PRO A 243 -6.11 -13.20 4.82
CA PRO A 243 -6.40 -13.73 3.50
C PRO A 243 -6.86 -12.66 2.51
N MET A 244 -7.26 -11.47 2.98
CA MET A 244 -7.90 -10.47 2.14
C MET A 244 -6.89 -9.65 1.35
N TYR A 245 -7.21 -9.43 0.07
CA TYR A 245 -6.39 -8.64 -0.84
C TYR A 245 -6.80 -7.16 -0.78
N LEU A 246 -6.63 -6.52 0.38
CA LEU A 246 -6.98 -5.11 0.59
C LEU A 246 -5.72 -4.25 0.66
N CYS A 247 -5.67 -3.14 -0.06
CA CYS A 247 -4.61 -2.15 0.11
C CYS A 247 -4.91 -1.20 1.29
N ALA A 248 -3.89 -0.46 1.74
CA ALA A 248 -4.03 0.57 2.77
C ALA A 248 -5.19 1.55 2.53
N THR A 249 -5.40 1.95 1.28
CA THR A 249 -6.47 2.87 0.86
C THR A 249 -7.85 2.26 1.11
N ALA A 250 -8.05 1.01 0.70
CA ALA A 250 -9.33 0.30 0.81
C ALA A 250 -9.64 -0.13 2.26
N SER A 251 -8.62 -0.44 3.06
CA SER A 251 -8.81 -0.82 4.47
C SER A 251 -9.13 0.38 5.39
N THR A 252 -8.83 1.62 4.97
CA THR A 252 -9.03 2.84 5.79
C THR A 252 -10.51 3.12 6.07
N PRO A 253 -11.42 3.17 5.07
CA PRO A 253 -12.85 3.37 5.34
C PRO A 253 -13.48 2.24 6.15
N VAL A 254 -13.01 1.00 5.94
CA VAL A 254 -13.47 -0.17 6.70
C VAL A 254 -13.07 -0.01 8.18
N ALA A 255 -11.82 0.37 8.45
CA ALA A 255 -11.35 0.62 9.82
C ALA A 255 -12.09 1.79 10.49
N ALA A 256 -12.39 2.86 9.75
CA ALA A 256 -13.18 3.98 10.26
C ALA A 256 -14.61 3.54 10.63
N ALA A 257 -15.27 2.75 9.77
CA ALA A 257 -16.58 2.18 10.07
C ALA A 257 -16.55 1.26 11.30
N LEU A 258 -15.50 0.45 11.47
CA LEU A 258 -15.31 -0.38 12.66
C LEU A 258 -15.16 0.47 13.93
N LEU A 259 -14.37 1.56 13.89
CA LEU A 259 -14.22 2.48 15.01
C LEU A 259 -15.55 3.14 15.39
N LEU A 260 -16.33 3.60 14.40
CA LEU A 260 -17.66 4.16 14.62
C LEU A 260 -18.65 3.11 15.19
N ALA A 261 -18.48 1.84 14.82
CA ALA A 261 -19.26 0.74 15.38
C ALA A 261 -18.86 0.37 16.82
N GLY A 262 -17.78 0.94 17.36
CA GLY A 262 -17.31 0.74 18.74
C GLY A 262 -16.13 -0.22 18.87
N VAL A 263 -15.44 -0.54 17.77
CA VAL A 263 -14.18 -1.29 17.82
C VAL A 263 -13.05 -0.42 18.39
N SER A 264 -12.15 -1.02 19.17
CA SER A 264 -11.03 -0.29 19.78
C SER A 264 -10.05 0.21 18.71
N PRO A 265 -9.41 1.39 18.91
CA PRO A 265 -8.41 1.91 17.98
C PRO A 265 -7.27 0.93 17.68
N GLY A 266 -6.81 0.18 18.68
CA GLY A 266 -5.81 -0.86 18.53
C GLY A 266 -6.26 -2.00 17.63
N THR A 267 -7.50 -2.47 17.77
CA THR A 267 -8.07 -3.52 16.90
C THR A 267 -8.19 -3.03 15.46
N ALA A 268 -8.66 -1.80 15.24
CA ALA A 268 -8.68 -1.18 13.92
C ALA A 268 -7.27 -1.06 13.32
N LEU A 269 -6.27 -0.69 14.13
CA LEU A 269 -4.88 -0.59 13.72
C LEU A 269 -4.30 -1.96 13.29
N VAL A 270 -4.59 -3.03 14.02
CA VAL A 270 -4.18 -4.41 13.65
C VAL A 270 -4.73 -4.79 12.27
N PHE A 271 -5.99 -4.47 11.99
CA PHE A 271 -6.57 -4.71 10.67
C PHE A 271 -5.88 -3.89 9.56
N LEU A 272 -5.58 -2.61 9.83
CA LEU A 272 -4.90 -1.71 8.90
C LEU A 272 -3.46 -2.13 8.56
N LEU A 273 -2.79 -2.85 9.46
CA LEU A 273 -1.44 -3.37 9.28
C LEU A 273 -1.48 -4.76 8.63
N ALA A 274 -2.15 -5.71 9.28
CA ALA A 274 -2.13 -7.11 8.85
C ALA A 274 -2.78 -7.33 7.49
N GLY A 275 -3.90 -6.66 7.19
CA GLY A 275 -4.63 -6.85 5.94
C GLY A 275 -3.80 -6.51 4.69
N PRO A 276 -3.25 -5.28 4.59
CA PRO A 276 -2.43 -4.92 3.44
C PRO A 276 -1.07 -5.60 3.39
N ALA A 277 -0.46 -5.85 4.55
CA ALA A 277 0.83 -6.53 4.62
C ALA A 277 0.74 -7.99 4.16
N THR A 278 -0.35 -8.69 4.50
CA THR A 278 -0.46 -10.14 4.29
C THR A 278 -1.63 -10.49 3.38
N ASN A 279 -1.35 -11.21 2.30
CA ASN A 279 -2.38 -11.78 1.43
C ASN A 279 -1.90 -13.08 0.80
N LEU A 280 -2.82 -13.91 0.32
CA LEU A 280 -2.49 -15.24 -0.23
C LEU A 280 -1.45 -15.19 -1.37
N GLY A 281 -1.49 -14.17 -2.22
CA GLY A 281 -0.55 -13.99 -3.34
C GLY A 281 0.88 -13.66 -2.88
N THR A 282 1.03 -12.65 -2.01
CA THR A 282 2.30 -12.26 -1.40
C THR A 282 2.90 -13.40 -0.60
N ILE A 283 2.10 -14.11 0.20
CA ILE A 283 2.55 -15.27 0.99
C ILE A 283 3.10 -16.37 0.06
N GLY A 284 2.39 -16.67 -1.03
CA GLY A 284 2.82 -17.64 -2.03
C GLY A 284 4.16 -17.27 -2.67
N ILE A 285 4.30 -16.02 -3.10
CA ILE A 285 5.52 -15.54 -3.77
C ILE A 285 6.69 -15.45 -2.80
N VAL A 286 6.49 -14.92 -1.59
CA VAL A 286 7.51 -14.89 -0.52
C VAL A 286 7.98 -16.30 -0.19
N ARG A 287 7.06 -17.27 -0.11
CA ARG A 287 7.42 -18.68 0.14
C ARG A 287 8.24 -19.28 -1.01
N GLN A 288 7.93 -18.95 -2.26
CA GLN A 288 8.63 -19.46 -3.44
C GLN A 288 10.02 -18.82 -3.60
N GLU A 289 10.14 -17.51 -3.39
CA GLU A 289 11.35 -16.73 -3.70
C GLU A 289 12.30 -16.57 -2.51
N LEU A 290 11.78 -16.49 -1.27
CA LEU A 290 12.57 -16.30 -0.05
C LEU A 290 12.66 -17.59 0.80
N GLY A 291 11.85 -18.60 0.47
CA GLY A 291 11.80 -19.89 1.15
C GLY A 291 10.83 -19.93 2.34
N GLY A 292 10.45 -21.15 2.74
CA GLY A 292 9.42 -21.36 3.78
C GLY A 292 9.79 -20.80 5.16
N ARG A 293 11.07 -20.86 5.55
CA ARG A 293 11.55 -20.31 6.83
C ARG A 293 11.42 -18.80 6.89
N ALA A 294 11.83 -18.11 5.82
CA ALA A 294 11.71 -16.66 5.70
C ALA A 294 10.25 -16.23 5.64
N CYS A 295 9.40 -16.97 4.92
CA CYS A 295 7.95 -16.74 4.88
C CYS A 295 7.30 -16.86 6.25
N ALA A 296 7.63 -17.89 7.03
CA ALA A 296 7.14 -18.05 8.40
C ALA A 296 7.59 -16.89 9.31
N ALA A 297 8.86 -16.47 9.19
CA ALA A 297 9.40 -15.35 9.96
C ALA A 297 8.77 -13.99 9.56
N TYR A 298 8.52 -13.78 8.27
CA TYR A 298 7.76 -12.64 7.74
C TYR A 298 6.35 -12.57 8.34
N LEU A 299 5.59 -13.68 8.28
CA LEU A 299 4.24 -13.73 8.82
C LEU A 299 4.23 -13.52 10.34
N ALA A 300 5.14 -14.18 11.06
CA ALA A 300 5.25 -14.02 12.50
C ALA A 300 5.60 -12.58 12.89
N GLY A 301 6.51 -11.93 12.16
CA GLY A 301 6.89 -10.56 12.43
C GLY A 301 5.84 -9.53 12.05
N ALA A 302 5.17 -9.69 10.91
CA ALA A 302 4.11 -8.80 10.46
C ALA A 302 2.89 -8.89 11.41
N CYS A 303 2.39 -10.11 11.64
CA CYS A 303 1.25 -10.33 12.54
C CYS A 303 1.59 -10.00 14.00
N GLY A 304 2.77 -10.41 14.48
CA GLY A 304 3.23 -10.13 15.83
C GLY A 304 3.48 -8.64 16.07
N GLY A 305 4.07 -7.95 15.10
CA GLY A 305 4.27 -6.50 15.12
C GLY A 305 2.95 -5.74 15.11
N ALA A 306 2.01 -6.15 14.27
CA ALA A 306 0.66 -5.58 14.25
C ALA A 306 -0.04 -5.72 15.60
N LEU A 307 -0.01 -6.91 16.23
CA LEU A 307 -0.58 -7.13 17.57
C LEU A 307 0.09 -6.26 18.64
N ALA A 308 1.42 -6.24 18.65
CA ALA A 308 2.17 -5.45 19.62
C ALA A 308 1.83 -3.96 19.50
N CYS A 309 1.77 -3.44 18.28
CA CYS A 309 1.39 -2.06 18.01
C CYS A 309 -0.08 -1.78 18.36
N GLY A 310 -0.99 -2.71 18.08
CA GLY A 310 -2.40 -2.60 18.43
C GLY A 310 -2.62 -2.55 19.95
N LEU A 311 -2.00 -3.46 20.69
CA LEU A 311 -2.04 -3.46 22.16
C LEU A 311 -1.42 -2.18 22.73
N LEU A 312 -0.31 -1.72 22.16
CA LEU A 312 0.32 -0.47 22.56
C LEU A 312 -0.59 0.73 22.28
N ALA A 313 -1.29 0.76 21.13
CA ALA A 313 -2.21 1.82 20.79
C ALA A 313 -3.39 1.87 21.78
N ASP A 314 -4.01 0.74 22.10
CA ASP A 314 -5.08 0.68 23.12
C ASP A 314 -4.57 1.10 24.51
N ALA A 315 -3.34 0.71 24.87
CA ALA A 315 -2.70 1.13 26.12
C ALA A 315 -2.46 2.65 26.16
N LEU A 316 -2.00 3.27 25.06
CA LEU A 316 -1.80 4.72 24.97
C LEU A 316 -3.13 5.47 25.01
N VAL A 317 -4.14 4.99 24.28
CA VAL A 317 -5.48 5.61 24.25
C VAL A 317 -6.11 5.58 25.64
N SER A 318 -6.02 4.45 26.34
CA SER A 318 -6.54 4.32 27.71
C SER A 318 -5.76 5.14 28.73
N ALA A 319 -4.43 5.16 28.66
CA ALA A 319 -3.59 5.91 29.59
C ALA A 319 -3.76 7.44 29.44
N TRP A 320 -3.96 7.94 28.21
CA TRP A 320 -4.01 9.37 27.92
C TRP A 320 -5.44 9.86 27.67
N SER A 321 -6.44 8.99 27.85
CA SER A 321 -7.87 9.26 27.61
C SER A 321 -8.14 9.95 26.27
N ILE A 322 -7.46 9.49 25.21
CA ILE A 322 -7.51 10.12 23.89
C ILE A 322 -8.88 9.82 23.27
N PRO A 323 -9.68 10.84 22.92
CA PRO A 323 -11.02 10.63 22.37
C PRO A 323 -10.95 10.30 20.87
N VAL A 324 -10.36 9.16 20.51
CA VAL A 324 -10.13 8.75 19.11
C VAL A 324 -11.43 8.67 18.31
N ALA A 325 -12.51 8.16 18.89
CA ALA A 325 -13.82 8.12 18.24
C ALA A 325 -14.37 9.53 17.94
N ALA A 326 -14.15 10.50 18.84
CA ALA A 326 -14.55 11.88 18.60
C ALA A 326 -13.68 12.55 17.54
N GLN A 327 -12.38 12.21 17.48
CA GLN A 327 -11.48 12.68 16.44
C GLN A 327 -11.85 12.14 15.05
N ALA A 328 -12.20 10.86 14.97
CA ALA A 328 -12.71 10.24 13.74
C ALA A 328 -14.00 10.94 13.29
N ALA A 329 -14.97 11.15 14.19
CA ALA A 329 -16.21 11.85 13.88
C ALA A 329 -15.99 13.31 13.43
N ALA A 330 -15.08 14.06 14.08
CA ALA A 330 -14.78 15.45 13.74
C ALA A 330 -14.14 15.63 12.34
N GLY A 331 -13.52 14.59 11.79
CA GLY A 331 -12.96 14.61 10.44
C GLY A 331 -14.00 14.67 9.33
N HIS A 332 -15.28 14.33 9.63
CA HIS A 332 -16.35 14.24 8.64
C HIS A 332 -16.92 15.62 8.23
N ASP A 333 -16.68 16.69 9.01
CA ASP A 333 -17.24 18.04 8.79
C ASP A 333 -16.24 19.08 8.21
N MET A 334 -15.01 18.68 7.87
CA MET A 334 -13.91 19.62 7.59
C MET A 334 -13.90 20.23 6.18
N LEU A 335 -14.64 19.69 5.21
CA LEU A 335 -14.59 20.13 3.81
C LEU A 335 -15.88 20.81 3.35
N PRO A 336 -15.78 21.96 2.63
CA PRO A 336 -16.97 22.63 2.13
C PRO A 336 -17.66 21.78 1.06
N LEU A 337 -19.00 21.80 1.08
CA LEU A 337 -19.85 20.94 0.26
C LEU A 337 -19.52 21.01 -1.25
N TRP A 338 -19.09 22.17 -1.74
CA TRP A 338 -18.73 22.34 -3.15
C TRP A 338 -17.50 21.53 -3.55
N LEU A 339 -16.52 21.37 -2.64
CA LEU A 339 -15.31 20.60 -2.90
C LEU A 339 -15.59 19.09 -2.81
N SER A 340 -16.35 18.65 -1.80
CA SER A 340 -16.75 17.24 -1.68
C SER A 340 -17.64 16.82 -2.85
N ALA A 341 -18.63 17.63 -3.22
CA ALA A 341 -19.46 17.36 -4.40
C ALA A 341 -18.64 17.37 -5.70
N GLY A 342 -17.76 18.35 -5.90
CA GLY A 342 -16.91 18.43 -7.08
C GLY A 342 -15.98 17.23 -7.23
N SER A 343 -15.33 16.83 -6.13
CA SER A 343 -14.47 15.63 -6.10
C SER A 343 -15.26 14.34 -6.31
N ALA A 344 -16.46 14.22 -5.74
CA ALA A 344 -17.33 13.06 -5.96
C ALA A 344 -17.79 12.95 -7.42
N ILE A 345 -18.08 14.08 -8.10
CA ILE A 345 -18.39 14.09 -9.53
C ILE A 345 -17.18 13.62 -10.35
N VAL A 346 -15.98 14.12 -10.05
CA VAL A 346 -14.75 13.69 -10.75
C VAL A 346 -14.48 12.20 -10.52
N LEU A 347 -14.58 11.72 -9.27
CA LEU A 347 -14.41 10.31 -8.94
C LEU A 347 -15.47 9.45 -9.64
N GLY A 348 -16.73 9.88 -9.64
CA GLY A 348 -17.83 9.22 -10.34
C GLY A 348 -17.61 9.18 -11.85
N ALA A 349 -17.08 10.25 -12.44
CA ALA A 349 -16.71 10.27 -13.86
C ALA A 349 -15.56 9.32 -14.18
N LEU A 350 -14.57 9.19 -13.30
CA LEU A 350 -13.48 8.21 -13.42
C LEU A 350 -14.02 6.77 -13.31
N LEU A 351 -14.89 6.49 -12.33
CA LEU A 351 -15.57 5.19 -12.20
C LEU A 351 -16.41 4.86 -13.42
N LEU A 352 -17.18 5.82 -13.93
CA LEU A 352 -18.01 5.64 -15.11
C LEU A 352 -17.13 5.38 -16.34
N ARG A 353 -16.06 6.15 -16.53
CA ARG A 353 -15.10 5.94 -17.62
C ARG A 353 -14.43 4.57 -17.53
N TRP A 354 -14.07 4.11 -16.33
CA TRP A 354 -13.53 2.77 -16.09
C TRP A 354 -14.55 1.69 -16.44
N ALA A 355 -15.79 1.80 -15.96
CA ALA A 355 -16.86 0.86 -16.26
C ALA A 355 -17.20 0.79 -17.76
N LEU A 356 -17.23 1.94 -18.44
CA LEU A 356 -17.53 2.06 -19.88
C LEU A 356 -16.40 1.53 -20.77
N ARG A 357 -15.15 1.54 -20.31
CA ARG A 357 -14.02 0.94 -21.04
C ARG A 357 -14.01 -0.60 -20.98
N GLY A 358 -14.99 -1.18 -20.29
CA GLY A 358 -15.08 -2.61 -20.05
C GLY A 358 -14.05 -3.04 -19.00
N TRP A 359 -14.39 -4.11 -18.30
CA TRP A 359 -13.47 -4.84 -17.43
C TRP A 359 -12.44 -5.57 -18.30
N MET A 360 -11.57 -4.81 -18.96
CA MET A 360 -10.34 -5.35 -19.50
C MET A 360 -9.37 -5.32 -18.33
N PRO A 361 -9.01 -6.47 -17.73
CA PRO A 361 -7.76 -6.53 -16.99
C PRO A 361 -6.70 -5.89 -17.90
N SER A 362 -5.77 -5.15 -17.33
CA SER A 362 -4.53 -4.90 -18.07
C SER A 362 -3.90 -6.27 -18.30
N GLU A 363 -4.28 -6.92 -19.41
CA GLU A 363 -3.53 -8.01 -20.01
C GLU A 363 -2.08 -7.56 -19.92
N ALA A 364 -1.28 -8.34 -19.19
CA ALA A 364 0.15 -8.19 -19.16
C ALA A 364 0.58 -7.89 -20.59
N LYS A 365 1.04 -6.65 -20.86
CA LYS A 365 1.47 -6.26 -22.20
C LYS A 365 2.34 -7.40 -22.69
N PRO A 366 1.97 -8.13 -23.76
CA PRO A 366 2.79 -9.22 -24.24
C PRO A 366 4.15 -8.60 -24.51
N CYS A 367 5.20 -9.19 -23.92
CA CYS A 367 6.57 -8.85 -24.23
C CYS A 367 6.69 -8.88 -25.77
N ARG A 368 6.64 -7.70 -26.38
CA ARG A 368 6.86 -7.58 -27.81
C ARG A 368 8.34 -7.87 -28.04
N PRO A 369 8.64 -8.68 -29.07
CA PRO A 369 9.96 -9.24 -29.29
C PRO A 369 11.04 -8.18 -29.48
#